data_AF-A0A7R9KNT2-F1
#
_entry.id   AF-A0A7R9KNT2-F1
#
_cell.length_a   1.000
_cell.length_b   1.000
_cell.length_c   1.000
_cell.angle_alpha   90.00
_cell.angle_beta   90.00
_cell.angle_gamma   90.00
#
_symmetry.space_group_name_H-M   'P 1'
#
loop_
_entity.id
_entity.type
_entity.pdbx_description
1 polymer ?
#
loop_
_entity_poly.entity_id
_entity_poly.type
_entity_poly.pdbx_seq_one_letter_code
_entity_poly.pdbx_strand_id
1 'polypeptide(L)'
;KALFKTIVTCEWFHNSSVILFFNKYDLFEEKICSATHLVDFFGEYEGPKRDVISGHDIFDESESDSDSEVDTKDKVNFIVDSKPKDNNRKKGLHNNRKKGLRMDKISVLGSTLEFEPKAKPYLSKDQTPEESFKLLNEMSMKAMEDELSRKCVIKPGFEQNYTIKAFRMSKRQKKKINREEMSKTLGKKWFDMRVTDMTEEKRNDLLALNMRKGWDPKRFYKKNDRKELPKFFQMGTIIESKADYYHSRVPKKDRKRTLVEELLADADFKKFNKRKYSEALAKNPYYLRMKRKKERQEMKKKGLNFKQQRNQKKTKRKTERKQRSVE
;
A
#
# COMPACT_ATOMS: atom_id res chain seq x y z
N LYS A 1 12.47 -38.52 -21.53
CA LYS A 1 11.79 -37.20 -21.72
C LYS A 1 10.27 -37.31 -21.96
N ALA A 2 9.77 -38.33 -22.68
CA ALA A 2 8.33 -38.49 -22.93
C ALA A 2 7.49 -38.73 -21.67
N LEU A 3 7.94 -39.64 -20.79
CA LEU A 3 7.20 -40.06 -19.59
C LEU A 3 6.85 -38.92 -18.63
N PHE A 4 7.80 -38.01 -18.37
CA PHE A 4 7.58 -36.86 -17.48
C PHE A 4 6.55 -35.88 -18.06
N LYS A 5 6.59 -35.64 -19.38
CA LYS A 5 5.63 -34.74 -20.04
C LYS A 5 4.22 -35.31 -19.90
N THR A 6 4.03 -36.62 -20.13
CA THR A 6 2.73 -37.29 -19.93
C THR A 6 2.21 -37.21 -18.50
N ILE A 7 3.08 -37.34 -17.49
CA ILE A 7 2.65 -37.27 -16.08
C ILE A 7 2.19 -35.85 -15.72
N VAL A 8 2.93 -34.82 -16.13
CA VAL A 8 2.59 -33.42 -15.85
C VAL A 8 1.36 -32.95 -16.63
N THR A 9 1.15 -33.46 -17.83
CA THR A 9 -0.01 -33.07 -18.67
C THR A 9 -1.25 -33.92 -18.46
N CYS A 10 -1.22 -34.91 -17.55
CA CYS A 10 -2.39 -35.74 -17.26
C CYS A 10 -3.45 -34.94 -16.48
N GLU A 11 -4.69 -34.94 -16.99
CA GLU A 11 -5.84 -34.29 -16.35
C GLU A 11 -6.10 -34.80 -14.92
N TRP A 12 -5.73 -36.06 -14.65
CA TRP A 12 -5.97 -36.71 -13.35
C TRP A 12 -5.08 -36.17 -12.22
N PHE A 13 -3.97 -35.51 -12.55
CA PHE A 13 -3.03 -34.97 -11.56
C PHE A 13 -3.11 -33.44 -11.38
N HIS A 14 -4.11 -32.76 -11.96
CA HIS A 14 -4.23 -31.29 -11.92
C HIS A 14 -4.38 -30.71 -10.51
N ASN A 15 -4.98 -31.46 -9.58
CA ASN A 15 -5.20 -31.03 -8.19
C ASN A 15 -4.33 -31.78 -7.16
N SER A 16 -3.35 -32.57 -7.62
CA SER A 16 -2.50 -33.40 -6.76
C SER A 16 -1.05 -32.93 -6.79
N SER A 17 -0.40 -32.85 -5.63
CA SER A 17 1.03 -32.57 -5.53
C SER A 17 1.85 -33.82 -5.87
N VAL A 18 2.67 -33.76 -6.92
CA VAL A 18 3.59 -34.83 -7.31
C VAL A 18 4.99 -34.53 -6.75
N ILE A 19 5.51 -35.41 -5.89
CA ILE A 19 6.88 -35.32 -5.37
C ILE A 19 7.74 -36.28 -6.18
N LEU A 20 8.73 -35.73 -6.90
CA LEU A 20 9.65 -36.52 -7.71
C LEU A 20 10.99 -36.61 -7.01
N PHE A 21 11.42 -37.83 -6.73
CA PHE A 21 12.79 -38.12 -6.31
C PHE A 21 13.62 -38.33 -7.57
N PHE A 22 14.37 -37.32 -7.98
CA PHE A 22 15.41 -37.49 -8.98
C PHE A 22 16.63 -38.09 -8.28
N ASN A 23 17.10 -39.25 -8.74
CA ASN A 23 18.48 -39.64 -8.45
C ASN A 23 19.38 -38.58 -9.09
N LYS A 24 20.02 -37.76 -8.26
CA LYS A 24 21.03 -36.79 -8.71
C LYS A 24 22.18 -37.61 -9.28
N TYR A 25 22.23 -37.72 -10.61
CA TYR A 25 23.40 -38.27 -11.28
C TYR A 25 24.41 -37.13 -11.36
N ASP A 26 25.56 -37.29 -10.71
CA ASP A 26 26.57 -36.25 -10.68
C ASP A 26 27.35 -36.22 -12.00
N LEU A 27 26.88 -35.36 -12.89
CA LEU A 27 27.51 -35.12 -14.20
C LEU A 27 28.93 -34.53 -14.07
N PHE A 28 29.30 -33.97 -12.92
CA PHE A 28 30.63 -33.45 -12.66
C PHE A 28 31.61 -34.60 -12.39
N GLU A 29 31.21 -35.52 -11.51
CA GLU A 29 31.96 -36.74 -11.19
C GLU A 29 32.29 -37.54 -12.46
N GLU A 30 31.29 -37.76 -13.32
CA GLU A 30 31.48 -38.53 -14.55
C GLU A 30 32.44 -37.84 -15.52
N LYS A 31 32.37 -36.50 -15.65
CA LYS A 31 33.24 -35.75 -16.59
C LYS A 31 34.69 -35.69 -16.14
N ILE A 32 34.94 -35.56 -14.84
CA ILE A 32 36.29 -35.58 -14.26
C ILE A 32 36.90 -36.97 -14.38
N CYS A 33 36.09 -38.02 -14.19
CA CYS A 33 36.55 -39.40 -14.27
C CYS A 33 36.80 -39.88 -15.72
N SER A 34 35.94 -39.51 -16.67
CA SER A 34 35.89 -40.14 -18.00
C SER A 34 36.54 -39.36 -19.15
N ALA A 35 36.49 -38.03 -19.17
CA ALA A 35 36.72 -37.28 -20.42
C ALA A 35 37.71 -36.11 -20.32
N THR A 36 37.81 -35.41 -19.19
CA THR A 36 38.60 -34.17 -19.10
C THR A 36 39.26 -34.00 -17.74
N HIS A 37 40.56 -33.68 -17.72
CA HIS A 37 41.28 -33.38 -16.48
C HIS A 37 41.26 -31.88 -16.19
N LEU A 38 40.97 -31.51 -14.94
CA LEU A 38 40.92 -30.10 -14.50
C LEU A 38 42.24 -29.36 -14.73
N VAL A 39 43.38 -30.04 -14.60
CA VAL A 39 44.73 -29.49 -14.84
C VAL A 39 44.91 -28.91 -16.25
N ASP A 40 44.22 -29.48 -17.26
CA ASP A 40 44.37 -29.05 -18.65
C ASP A 40 43.66 -27.71 -18.93
N PHE A 41 42.70 -27.32 -18.08
CA PHE A 41 41.88 -26.11 -18.24
C PHE A 41 42.18 -25.05 -17.17
N PHE A 42 42.61 -25.48 -15.98
CA PHE A 42 42.87 -24.64 -14.83
C PHE A 42 44.32 -24.85 -14.39
N GLY A 43 45.22 -23.96 -14.83
CA GLY A 43 46.65 -24.04 -14.52
C GLY A 43 47.01 -23.82 -13.04
N GLU A 44 46.04 -23.38 -12.25
CA GLU A 44 46.16 -23.17 -10.80
C GLU A 44 45.72 -24.42 -10.00
N TYR A 45 45.23 -25.48 -10.66
CA TYR A 45 44.83 -26.72 -9.99
C TYR A 45 46.05 -27.61 -9.70
N GLU A 46 46.41 -27.73 -8.42
CA GLU A 46 47.54 -28.55 -7.97
C GLU A 46 47.14 -29.99 -7.52
N GLY A 47 45.86 -30.36 -7.69
CA GLY A 47 45.32 -31.65 -7.26
C GLY A 47 45.59 -32.83 -8.22
N PRO A 48 45.47 -34.09 -7.73
CA PRO A 48 45.68 -35.28 -8.54
C PRO A 48 44.66 -35.45 -9.67
N LYS A 49 45.08 -36.11 -10.77
CA LYS A 49 44.23 -36.35 -11.94
C LYS A 49 43.06 -37.29 -11.61
N ARG A 50 41.86 -36.95 -12.08
CA ARG A 50 40.58 -37.67 -11.86
C ARG A 50 40.06 -37.62 -10.42
N ASP A 51 40.54 -36.71 -9.60
CA ASP A 51 40.00 -36.51 -8.26
C ASP A 51 38.84 -35.51 -8.29
N VAL A 52 37.70 -35.93 -7.76
CA VAL A 52 36.43 -35.21 -7.79
C VAL A 52 36.29 -34.33 -6.55
N ILE A 53 36.89 -34.75 -5.43
CA ILE A 53 36.82 -34.05 -4.15
C ILE A 53 37.63 -32.76 -4.23
N SER A 54 38.90 -32.85 -4.65
CA SER A 54 39.75 -31.67 -4.83
C SER A 54 39.26 -30.73 -5.93
N GLY A 55 38.51 -31.25 -6.92
CA GLY A 55 37.86 -30.43 -7.93
C GLY A 55 36.71 -29.59 -7.36
N HIS A 56 35.96 -30.10 -6.39
CA HIS A 56 34.90 -29.36 -5.72
C HIS A 56 35.43 -28.19 -4.88
N ASP A 57 36.51 -28.42 -4.13
CA ASP A 57 37.07 -27.43 -3.21
C ASP A 57 37.47 -26.11 -3.92
N ILE A 58 37.98 -26.19 -5.15
CA ILE A 58 38.36 -24.99 -5.92
C ILE A 58 37.18 -24.18 -6.41
N PHE A 59 36.10 -24.84 -6.84
CA PHE A 59 34.91 -24.12 -7.27
C PHE A 59 34.22 -23.45 -6.08
N ASP A 60 34.20 -24.12 -4.91
CA ASP A 60 33.63 -23.56 -3.69
C ASP A 60 34.45 -22.39 -3.12
N GLU A 61 35.79 -22.41 -3.20
CA GLU A 61 36.63 -21.27 -2.81
C GLU A 61 36.41 -20.05 -3.72
N SER A 62 36.30 -20.26 -5.04
CA SER A 62 36.13 -19.17 -6.02
C SER A 62 34.81 -18.39 -5.89
N GLU A 63 33.79 -19.00 -5.27
CA GLU A 63 32.46 -18.41 -5.12
C GLU A 63 32.31 -17.65 -3.78
N SER A 64 33.25 -17.81 -2.86
CA SER A 64 33.26 -17.16 -1.54
C SER A 64 33.82 -15.73 -1.51
N ASP A 65 34.56 -15.31 -2.56
CA ASP A 65 35.22 -14.00 -2.63
C ASP A 65 34.33 -12.84 -3.16
N SER A 66 33.06 -13.09 -3.50
CA SER A 66 32.21 -12.08 -4.16
C SER A 66 31.15 -11.40 -3.27
N ASP A 67 30.96 -11.79 -2.01
CA ASP A 67 29.91 -11.21 -1.14
C ASP A 67 30.45 -10.78 0.24
N SER A 68 31.34 -9.79 0.28
CA SER A 68 31.48 -8.97 1.50
C SER A 68 31.96 -7.54 1.22
N GLU A 69 31.04 -6.58 1.24
CA GLU A 69 31.41 -5.19 1.50
C GLU A 69 30.37 -4.51 2.39
N VAL A 70 30.75 -4.37 3.67
CA VAL A 70 30.05 -3.60 4.70
C VAL A 70 30.71 -2.24 4.80
N ASP A 71 29.91 -1.20 4.57
CA ASP A 71 30.23 0.20 4.85
C ASP A 71 30.76 0.38 6.28
N THR A 72 31.96 0.93 6.45
CA THR A 72 32.22 1.88 7.55
C THR A 72 33.39 2.82 7.21
N LYS A 73 33.17 4.08 7.57
CA LYS A 73 33.93 5.26 7.19
C LYS A 73 35.17 5.51 8.07
N ASP A 74 36.02 6.38 7.52
CA ASP A 74 36.90 7.36 8.18
C ASP A 74 38.35 6.92 8.51
N LYS A 75 39.35 7.35 7.69
CA LYS A 75 40.20 8.53 7.99
C LYS A 75 41.40 8.75 7.04
N VAL A 76 41.39 9.95 6.44
CA VAL A 76 42.48 10.92 6.10
C VAL A 76 43.74 10.57 5.27
N ASN A 77 43.80 11.21 4.09
CA ASN A 77 44.86 12.01 3.44
C ASN A 77 46.35 11.86 3.86
N PHE A 78 47.24 11.64 2.88
CA PHE A 78 48.30 12.60 2.49
C PHE A 78 48.84 12.31 1.05
N ILE A 79 49.28 13.40 0.40
CA ILE A 79 49.56 13.66 -1.03
C ILE A 79 51.07 13.32 -1.32
N VAL A 80 51.57 12.96 -2.52
CA VAL A 80 52.06 13.84 -3.62
C VAL A 80 52.58 12.98 -4.80
N ASP A 81 51.95 13.21 -5.96
CA ASP A 81 52.45 13.36 -7.34
C ASP A 81 53.73 12.66 -7.85
N SER A 82 53.59 11.97 -9.00
CA SER A 82 54.56 11.93 -10.12
C SER A 82 53.90 11.36 -11.39
N LYS A 83 53.42 12.25 -12.28
CA LYS A 83 53.26 11.99 -13.73
C LYS A 83 54.64 12.03 -14.43
N PRO A 84 54.86 11.70 -15.73
CA PRO A 84 53.89 11.57 -16.85
C PRO A 84 54.17 10.50 -17.96
N LYS A 85 53.14 10.29 -18.81
CA LYS A 85 53.08 10.11 -20.29
C LYS A 85 53.97 9.07 -21.04
N ASP A 86 53.31 8.25 -21.87
CA ASP A 86 53.52 8.21 -23.34
C ASP A 86 52.44 7.36 -24.04
N ASN A 87 51.62 7.94 -24.92
CA ASN A 87 51.74 7.92 -26.40
C ASN A 87 51.58 6.54 -27.05
N ASN A 88 50.47 6.33 -27.77
CA ASN A 88 50.55 5.50 -28.98
C ASN A 88 49.58 5.88 -30.10
N ARG A 89 50.13 5.82 -31.32
CA ARG A 89 49.62 6.30 -32.61
C ARG A 89 48.82 5.23 -33.37
N LYS A 90 47.72 5.69 -33.99
CA LYS A 90 47.10 5.38 -35.31
C LYS A 90 47.35 4.05 -36.08
N LYS A 91 46.20 3.45 -36.48
CA LYS A 91 45.68 3.06 -37.83
C LYS A 91 45.94 1.66 -38.45
N GLY A 92 44.85 1.08 -38.99
CA GLY A 92 44.76 0.16 -40.15
C GLY A 92 43.88 -1.10 -39.90
N LEU A 93 42.54 -1.09 -40.09
CA LEU A 93 41.70 -1.45 -41.27
C LEU A 93 41.80 -2.89 -41.85
N HIS A 94 40.60 -3.44 -42.13
CA HIS A 94 40.18 -4.66 -42.90
C HIS A 94 40.06 -5.99 -42.11
N ASN A 95 39.02 -6.83 -42.24
CA ASN A 95 37.76 -6.79 -43.01
C ASN A 95 36.72 -7.77 -42.42
N ASN A 96 35.44 -7.45 -42.68
CA ASN A 96 34.23 -8.16 -42.25
C ASN A 96 34.11 -9.61 -42.74
N ARG A 97 33.65 -10.52 -41.87
CA ARG A 97 32.82 -11.69 -42.26
C ARG A 97 32.01 -12.23 -41.07
N LYS A 98 30.68 -12.06 -41.18
CA LYS A 98 29.56 -12.82 -40.58
C LYS A 98 29.70 -13.32 -39.13
N LYS A 99 28.99 -12.67 -38.21
CA LYS A 99 28.44 -13.32 -37.00
C LYS A 99 26.92 -13.15 -37.00
N GLY A 100 26.21 -14.27 -37.13
CA GLY A 100 24.76 -14.31 -36.99
C GLY A 100 24.37 -13.92 -35.56
N LEU A 101 23.40 -13.01 -35.44
CA LEU A 101 22.73 -12.75 -34.18
C LEU A 101 21.99 -14.02 -33.76
N ARG A 102 22.45 -14.66 -32.69
CA ARG A 102 21.60 -15.51 -31.87
C ARG A 102 20.60 -14.59 -31.16
N MET A 103 19.32 -14.80 -31.44
CA MET A 103 18.24 -14.22 -30.64
C MET A 103 18.18 -14.99 -29.33
N ASP A 104 18.59 -14.35 -28.24
CA ASP A 104 18.36 -14.87 -26.91
C ASP A 104 16.86 -14.86 -26.61
N LYS A 105 16.38 -15.99 -26.10
CA LYS A 105 15.00 -16.25 -25.73
C LYS A 105 14.54 -15.19 -24.73
N ILE A 106 13.62 -14.34 -25.16
CA ILE A 106 12.89 -13.45 -24.26
C ILE A 106 12.07 -14.34 -23.32
N SER A 107 12.41 -14.26 -22.04
CA SER A 107 11.63 -14.80 -20.94
C SER A 107 10.22 -14.21 -20.99
N VAL A 108 9.26 -15.05 -21.36
CA VAL A 108 7.83 -14.76 -21.25
C VAL A 108 7.48 -14.79 -19.75
N LEU A 109 7.70 -13.65 -19.10
CA LEU A 109 7.11 -13.35 -17.80
C LEU A 109 5.61 -13.12 -18.01
N GLY A 110 4.81 -13.99 -17.39
CA GLY A 110 3.37 -13.96 -17.44
C GLY A 110 2.80 -12.61 -17.01
N SER A 111 2.03 -12.00 -17.91
CA SER A 111 0.90 -11.17 -17.53
C SER A 111 -0.33 -12.06 -17.58
N THR A 112 -0.81 -12.50 -16.42
CA THR A 112 -2.13 -13.10 -16.28
C THR A 112 -3.18 -12.05 -16.66
N LEU A 113 -3.57 -12.03 -17.93
CA LEU A 113 -4.87 -11.51 -18.35
C LEU A 113 -5.79 -12.73 -18.38
N GLU A 114 -6.69 -12.80 -17.40
CA GLU A 114 -7.82 -13.71 -17.47
C GLU A 114 -8.72 -13.24 -18.61
N PHE A 115 -8.60 -13.92 -19.75
CA PHE A 115 -9.52 -13.79 -20.86
C PHE A 115 -10.45 -15.00 -20.78
N GLU A 116 -11.67 -14.81 -20.30
CA GLU A 116 -12.71 -15.84 -20.43
C GLU A 116 -13.26 -15.80 -21.87
N PRO A 117 -12.97 -16.81 -22.72
CA PRO A 117 -13.53 -16.84 -24.06
C PRO A 117 -15.04 -17.11 -23.97
N LYS A 118 -15.85 -16.09 -24.27
CA LYS A 118 -17.33 -16.17 -24.30
C LYS A 118 -17.90 -16.93 -25.50
N ALA A 119 -17.24 -17.97 -25.97
CA ALA A 119 -17.78 -18.85 -27.02
C ALA A 119 -17.27 -20.28 -26.81
N LYS A 120 -18.18 -21.20 -26.50
CA LYS A 120 -17.93 -22.64 -26.58
C LYS A 120 -17.86 -23.02 -28.06
N PRO A 121 -16.71 -23.50 -28.60
CA PRO A 121 -16.68 -24.02 -29.95
C PRO A 121 -17.24 -25.44 -29.91
N TYR A 122 -18.42 -25.64 -30.50
CA TYR A 122 -18.90 -26.99 -30.78
C TYR A 122 -17.94 -27.61 -31.79
N LEU A 123 -17.22 -28.64 -31.36
CA LEU A 123 -16.28 -29.40 -32.17
C LEU A 123 -17.08 -30.23 -33.18
N SER A 124 -17.01 -29.90 -34.46
CA SER A 124 -17.46 -30.80 -35.53
C SER A 124 -16.54 -32.02 -35.53
N LYS A 125 -17.12 -33.23 -35.56
CA LYS A 125 -16.43 -34.52 -35.35
C LYS A 125 -15.39 -34.88 -36.42
N ASP A 126 -15.27 -34.10 -37.49
CA ASP A 126 -14.56 -34.48 -38.70
C ASP A 126 -13.29 -33.66 -38.97
N GLN A 127 -12.88 -32.76 -38.06
CA GLN A 127 -11.64 -31.97 -38.22
C GLN A 127 -10.47 -32.59 -37.47
N THR A 128 -9.31 -32.62 -38.12
CA THR A 128 -8.07 -33.04 -37.49
C THR A 128 -7.68 -32.05 -36.39
N PRO A 129 -7.05 -32.50 -35.29
CA PRO A 129 -6.66 -31.61 -34.19
C PRO A 129 -5.85 -30.39 -34.67
N GLU A 130 -5.00 -30.57 -35.68
CA GLU A 130 -4.16 -29.52 -36.27
C GLU A 130 -4.96 -28.39 -36.94
N GLU A 131 -6.07 -28.73 -37.60
CA GLU A 131 -6.97 -27.75 -38.24
C GLU A 131 -7.71 -26.93 -37.19
N SER A 132 -8.12 -27.56 -36.09
CA SER A 132 -8.77 -26.86 -34.96
C SER A 132 -7.83 -25.87 -34.27
N PHE A 133 -6.54 -26.24 -34.10
CA PHE A 133 -5.51 -25.34 -33.57
C PHE A 133 -5.22 -24.17 -34.52
N LYS A 134 -5.20 -24.40 -35.84
CA LYS A 134 -5.07 -23.32 -36.83
C LYS A 134 -6.23 -22.34 -36.75
N LEU A 135 -7.46 -22.85 -36.67
CA LEU A 135 -8.67 -22.03 -36.56
C LEU A 135 -8.66 -21.18 -35.29
N LEU A 136 -8.26 -21.74 -34.15
CA LEU A 136 -8.15 -21.00 -32.89
C LEU A 136 -7.09 -19.89 -32.96
N ASN A 137 -5.94 -20.17 -33.57
CA ASN A 137 -4.92 -19.15 -33.81
C ASN A 137 -5.46 -18.04 -34.71
N GLU A 138 -6.14 -18.39 -35.80
CA GLU A 138 -6.73 -17.42 -36.73
C GLU A 138 -7.81 -16.56 -36.04
N MET A 139 -8.69 -17.17 -35.24
CA MET A 139 -9.68 -16.47 -34.43
C MET A 139 -9.03 -15.53 -33.41
N SER A 140 -7.91 -15.93 -32.79
CA SER A 140 -7.17 -15.07 -31.85
C SER A 140 -6.52 -13.89 -32.56
N MET A 141 -5.95 -14.08 -33.75
CA MET A 141 -5.34 -13.02 -34.56
C MET A 141 -6.40 -12.03 -35.05
N LYS A 142 -7.56 -12.52 -35.47
CA LYS A 142 -8.69 -11.70 -35.90
C LYS A 142 -9.29 -10.89 -34.74
N ALA A 143 -9.41 -11.50 -33.56
CA ALA A 143 -9.81 -10.78 -32.35
C ALA A 143 -8.80 -9.70 -31.95
N MET A 144 -7.50 -9.94 -32.14
CA MET A 144 -6.46 -8.92 -31.94
C MET A 144 -6.58 -7.78 -32.95
N GLU A 145 -6.86 -8.07 -34.23
CA GLU A 145 -7.09 -7.05 -35.27
C GLU A 145 -8.34 -6.21 -35.00
N ASP A 146 -9.43 -6.82 -34.54
CA ASP A 146 -10.65 -6.14 -34.11
C ASP A 146 -10.40 -5.24 -32.88
N GLU A 147 -9.56 -5.68 -31.93
CA GLU A 147 -9.15 -4.83 -30.81
C GLU A 147 -8.24 -3.67 -31.23
N LEU A 148 -7.32 -3.93 -32.17
CA LEU A 148 -6.42 -2.92 -32.74
C LEU A 148 -7.20 -1.84 -33.47
N SER A 149 -8.13 -2.23 -34.35
CA SER A 149 -8.98 -1.30 -35.09
C SER A 149 -9.84 -0.44 -34.16
N ARG A 150 -10.38 -1.00 -33.07
CA ARG A 150 -11.10 -0.25 -32.02
C ARG A 150 -10.22 0.75 -31.27
N LYS A 151 -8.95 0.42 -31.02
CA LYS A 151 -7.98 1.30 -30.32
C LYS A 151 -7.36 2.35 -31.25
N CYS A 152 -7.29 2.07 -32.56
CA CYS A 152 -6.78 2.95 -33.61
C CYS A 152 -7.81 3.96 -34.16
N VAL A 153 -8.73 4.45 -33.32
CA VAL A 153 -9.62 5.56 -33.70
C VAL A 153 -9.00 6.87 -33.23
N ILE A 154 -8.74 7.80 -34.16
CA ILE A 154 -8.22 9.13 -33.86
C ILE A 154 -9.27 9.88 -33.04
N LYS A 155 -8.94 10.18 -31.78
CA LYS A 155 -9.83 10.92 -30.88
C LYS A 155 -9.78 12.42 -31.19
N PRO A 156 -10.91 13.15 -31.13
CA PRO A 156 -10.89 14.61 -31.24
C PRO A 156 -9.98 15.19 -30.15
N GLY A 157 -9.02 16.04 -30.53
CA GLY A 157 -7.96 16.56 -29.65
C GLY A 157 -6.63 15.79 -29.70
N PHE A 158 -6.49 14.77 -30.56
CA PHE A 158 -5.20 14.09 -30.78
C PHE A 158 -4.10 15.04 -31.31
N GLU A 159 -4.49 15.99 -32.15
CA GLU A 159 -3.60 16.99 -32.79
C GLU A 159 -2.89 17.90 -31.78
N GLN A 160 -3.45 18.09 -30.58
CA GLN A 160 -2.86 18.92 -29.52
C GLN A 160 -1.71 18.21 -28.79
N ASN A 161 -1.56 16.89 -28.97
CA ASN A 161 -0.47 16.13 -28.37
C ASN A 161 0.80 16.26 -29.24
N TYR A 162 1.57 17.33 -29.03
CA TYR A 162 2.84 17.58 -29.73
C TYR A 162 3.92 16.52 -29.50
N THR A 163 3.72 15.59 -28.55
CA THR A 163 4.67 14.50 -28.26
C THR A 163 3.96 13.16 -28.22
N ILE A 164 4.59 12.17 -28.83
CA ILE A 164 4.13 10.78 -28.79
C ILE A 164 4.39 10.24 -27.38
N LYS A 165 3.35 9.73 -26.71
CA LYS A 165 3.51 9.08 -25.41
C LYS A 165 4.46 7.88 -25.55
N ALA A 166 5.50 7.82 -24.71
CA ALA A 166 6.46 6.73 -24.75
C ALA A 166 5.77 5.37 -24.58
N PHE A 167 6.05 4.44 -25.50
CA PHE A 167 5.46 3.09 -25.55
C PHE A 167 5.77 2.25 -24.30
N ARG A 168 6.92 2.51 -23.67
CA ARG A 168 7.37 1.84 -22.44
C ARG A 168 7.81 2.89 -21.43
N MET A 169 7.21 2.87 -20.25
CA MET A 169 7.61 3.74 -19.14
C MET A 169 9.03 3.38 -18.68
N SER A 170 9.87 4.39 -18.48
CA SER A 170 11.21 4.22 -17.91
C SER A 170 11.14 3.58 -16.52
N LYS A 171 12.16 2.79 -16.13
CA LYS A 171 12.25 2.20 -14.78
C LYS A 171 12.07 3.28 -13.69
N ARG A 172 12.60 4.49 -13.90
CA ARG A 172 12.45 5.62 -12.97
C ARG A 172 11.01 6.14 -12.88
N GLN A 173 10.31 6.21 -14.03
CA GLN A 173 8.91 6.62 -14.06
C GLN A 173 8.01 5.58 -13.38
N LYS A 174 8.24 4.28 -13.62
CA LYS A 174 7.54 3.20 -12.92
C LYS A 174 7.76 3.29 -11.40
N LYS A 175 9.01 3.49 -10.96
CA LYS A 175 9.32 3.68 -9.53
C LYS A 175 8.59 4.89 -8.93
N LYS A 176 8.41 5.97 -9.70
CA LYS A 176 7.65 7.16 -9.27
C LYS A 176 6.15 6.85 -9.12
N ILE A 177 5.55 6.23 -10.13
CA ILE A 177 4.12 5.82 -10.10
C ILE A 177 3.88 4.86 -8.92
N ASN A 178 4.74 3.85 -8.74
CA ASN A 178 4.62 2.92 -7.61
C ASN A 178 4.76 3.64 -6.27
N ARG A 179 5.64 4.65 -6.13
CA ARG A 179 5.70 5.46 -4.90
C ARG A 179 4.42 6.25 -4.66
N GLU A 180 3.82 6.80 -5.71
CA GLU A 180 2.54 7.53 -5.61
C GLU A 180 1.41 6.57 -5.21
N GLU A 181 1.32 5.38 -5.79
CA GLU A 181 0.36 4.34 -5.42
C GLU A 181 0.58 3.83 -3.99
N MET A 182 1.83 3.61 -3.59
CA MET A 182 2.20 3.28 -2.22
C MET A 182 1.89 4.41 -1.24
N SER A 183 1.92 5.68 -1.65
CA SER A 183 1.56 6.80 -0.77
C SER A 183 0.05 6.95 -0.56
N LYS A 184 -0.74 6.39 -1.48
CA LYS A 184 -2.21 6.32 -1.43
C LYS A 184 -2.70 5.13 -0.63
N THR A 185 -1.83 4.20 -0.26
CA THR A 185 -2.18 3.00 0.50
C THR A 185 -1.30 2.88 1.74
N LEU A 186 -1.73 2.14 2.77
CA LEU A 186 -0.86 1.81 3.90
C LEU A 186 0.14 0.67 3.58
N GLY A 187 0.08 0.14 2.35
CA GLY A 187 0.86 -1.00 1.87
C GLY A 187 0.31 -2.36 2.30
N LYS A 188 0.97 -3.42 1.79
CA LYS A 188 0.52 -4.81 1.90
C LYS A 188 0.39 -5.33 3.33
N LYS A 189 1.23 -4.84 4.26
CA LYS A 189 1.17 -5.21 5.69
C LYS A 189 -0.18 -4.87 6.34
N TRP A 190 -0.91 -3.92 5.76
CA TRP A 190 -2.22 -3.49 6.22
C TRP A 190 -3.25 -3.55 5.10
N PHE A 191 -3.25 -4.69 4.39
CA PHE A 191 -4.21 -5.06 3.35
C PHE A 191 -4.47 -3.95 2.31
N ASP A 192 -3.43 -3.18 1.97
CA ASP A 192 -3.51 -2.08 1.00
C ASP A 192 -4.65 -1.09 1.27
N MET A 193 -4.88 -0.78 2.55
CA MET A 193 -5.91 0.17 2.96
C MET A 193 -5.69 1.52 2.26
N ARG A 194 -6.69 1.94 1.46
CA ARG A 194 -6.66 3.17 0.67
C ARG A 194 -6.90 4.40 1.53
N VAL A 195 -6.32 5.54 1.13
CA VAL A 195 -6.71 6.87 1.65
C VAL A 195 -8.18 7.10 1.31
N THR A 196 -8.96 7.53 2.29
CA THR A 196 -10.35 7.90 2.10
C THR A 196 -10.51 9.41 2.00
N ASP A 197 -11.43 9.84 1.14
CA ASP A 197 -11.78 11.26 1.02
C ASP A 197 -12.48 11.76 2.28
N MET A 198 -11.98 12.87 2.81
CA MET A 198 -12.49 13.56 3.99
C MET A 198 -13.75 14.35 3.65
N THR A 199 -14.89 13.66 3.55
CA THR A 199 -16.20 14.32 3.51
C THR A 199 -16.54 14.89 4.88
N GLU A 200 -17.44 15.88 4.92
CA GLU A 200 -17.83 16.55 6.17
C GLU A 200 -18.45 15.59 7.19
N GLU A 201 -19.29 14.66 6.73
CA GLU A 201 -19.89 13.61 7.57
C GLU A 201 -18.82 12.75 8.26
N LYS A 202 -17.86 12.23 7.48
CA LYS A 202 -16.75 11.41 8.01
C LYS A 202 -15.89 12.21 8.98
N ARG A 203 -15.64 13.49 8.66
CA ARG A 203 -14.90 14.39 9.55
C ARG A 203 -15.64 14.59 10.87
N ASN A 204 -16.95 14.77 10.84
CA ASN A 204 -17.79 14.93 12.03
C ASN A 204 -17.77 13.66 12.89
N ASP A 205 -17.91 12.48 12.28
CA ASP A 205 -17.84 11.19 12.96
C ASP A 205 -16.46 10.98 13.63
N LEU A 206 -15.37 11.28 12.92
CA LEU A 206 -14.01 11.17 13.47
C LEU A 206 -13.75 12.17 14.60
N LEU A 207 -14.25 13.40 14.47
CA LEU A 207 -14.16 14.42 15.51
C LEU A 207 -14.97 13.98 16.74
N ALA A 208 -16.17 13.44 16.52
CA ALA A 208 -17.00 12.88 17.57
C ALA A 208 -16.25 11.74 18.30
N LEU A 209 -15.65 10.79 17.57
CA LEU A 209 -14.84 9.71 18.15
C LEU A 209 -13.66 10.23 18.97
N ASN A 210 -12.99 11.29 18.50
CA ASN A 210 -11.92 11.94 19.26
C ASN A 210 -12.46 12.49 20.60
N MET A 211 -13.68 13.01 20.60
CA MET A 211 -14.36 13.55 21.78
C MET A 211 -15.16 12.51 22.60
N ARG A 212 -15.01 11.19 22.35
CA ARG A 212 -15.81 10.12 22.99
C ARG A 212 -15.82 10.15 24.53
N LYS A 213 -14.79 10.73 25.15
CA LYS A 213 -14.70 10.90 26.61
C LYS A 213 -15.83 11.77 27.18
N GLY A 214 -16.41 12.66 26.37
CA GLY A 214 -17.46 13.58 26.80
C GLY A 214 -18.88 13.05 26.60
N TRP A 215 -19.06 11.87 26.00
CA TRP A 215 -20.39 11.37 25.62
C TRP A 215 -21.20 10.82 26.79
N ASP A 216 -20.56 9.95 27.57
CA ASP A 216 -21.18 9.30 28.73
C ASP A 216 -20.31 9.56 29.97
N PRO A 217 -20.86 10.16 31.04
CA PRO A 217 -20.13 10.38 32.28
C PRO A 217 -19.69 9.10 32.98
N LYS A 218 -20.34 7.96 32.70
CA LYS A 218 -20.02 6.66 33.32
C LYS A 218 -18.94 5.89 32.58
N ARG A 219 -18.67 6.24 31.32
CA ARG A 219 -17.76 5.48 30.46
C ARG A 219 -16.44 6.24 30.27
N PHE A 220 -15.39 5.71 30.87
CA PHE A 220 -14.04 6.27 30.76
C PHE A 220 -13.22 5.51 29.71
N TYR A 221 -12.71 6.24 28.72
CA TYR A 221 -11.83 5.71 27.69
C TYR A 221 -10.37 6.12 27.95
N LYS A 222 -9.44 5.35 27.38
CA LYS A 222 -8.05 5.77 27.25
C LYS A 222 -7.97 7.08 26.45
N LYS A 223 -7.01 7.93 26.82
CA LYS A 223 -6.73 9.19 26.10
C LYS A 223 -6.29 8.86 24.67
N ASN A 224 -6.60 9.74 23.73
CA ASN A 224 -6.17 9.57 22.34
C ASN A 224 -4.70 10.00 22.21
N ASP A 225 -3.92 9.21 21.47
CA ASP A 225 -2.48 9.43 21.31
C ASP A 225 -2.18 10.64 20.40
N ARG A 226 -3.11 10.97 19.50
CA ARG A 226 -2.98 12.07 18.53
C ARG A 226 -4.20 12.98 18.57
N LYS A 227 -3.99 14.27 18.36
CA LYS A 227 -5.07 15.27 18.21
C LYS A 227 -5.60 15.34 16.79
N GLU A 228 -4.76 14.99 15.81
CA GLU A 228 -5.09 15.03 14.39
C GLU A 228 -5.93 13.84 13.96
N LEU A 229 -6.75 14.05 12.94
CA LEU A 229 -7.58 12.99 12.37
C LEU A 229 -6.72 12.01 11.56
N PRO A 230 -7.02 10.70 11.60
CA PRO A 230 -6.28 9.71 10.82
C PRO A 230 -6.47 9.96 9.31
N LYS A 231 -5.38 9.83 8.53
CA LYS A 231 -5.40 9.96 7.06
C LYS A 231 -6.01 8.74 6.36
N PHE A 232 -5.74 7.56 6.91
CA PHE A 232 -6.21 6.28 6.38
C PHE A 232 -7.20 5.70 7.38
N PHE A 233 -8.44 5.53 6.95
CA PHE A 233 -9.48 4.91 7.76
C PHE A 233 -10.50 4.27 6.83
N GLN A 234 -11.30 3.37 7.37
CA GLN A 234 -12.47 2.82 6.67
C GLN A 234 -13.63 2.87 7.66
N MET A 235 -14.80 3.21 7.15
CA MET A 235 -16.04 3.14 7.91
C MET A 235 -16.73 1.84 7.57
N GLY A 236 -16.94 1.00 8.58
CA GLY A 236 -17.65 -0.27 8.47
C GLY A 236 -18.91 -0.25 9.33
N THR A 237 -19.84 -1.14 8.99
CA THR A 237 -21.03 -1.41 9.81
C THR A 237 -20.83 -2.76 10.52
N ILE A 238 -21.29 -2.85 11.76
CA ILE A 238 -21.20 -4.09 12.52
C ILE A 238 -22.25 -5.06 11.97
N ILE A 239 -21.82 -6.25 11.55
CA ILE A 239 -22.71 -7.34 11.18
C ILE A 239 -23.01 -8.14 12.45
N GLU A 240 -24.26 -8.08 12.89
CA GLU A 240 -24.71 -8.77 14.09
C GLU A 240 -24.70 -10.30 13.87
N SER A 241 -24.29 -11.03 14.91
CA SER A 241 -24.39 -12.49 14.92
C SER A 241 -25.85 -12.91 15.09
N LYS A 242 -26.23 -14.01 14.44
CA LYS A 242 -27.57 -14.61 14.62
C LYS A 242 -27.79 -15.21 16.01
N ALA A 243 -26.71 -15.47 16.75
CA ALA A 243 -26.76 -16.13 18.06
C ALA A 243 -27.35 -15.25 19.17
N ASP A 244 -27.10 -13.94 19.16
CA ASP A 244 -27.56 -13.00 20.18
C ASP A 244 -28.58 -12.02 19.60
N TYR A 245 -29.81 -12.50 19.43
CA TYR A 245 -30.87 -11.76 18.74
C TYR A 245 -31.46 -10.60 19.55
N TYR A 246 -31.49 -10.71 20.89
CA TYR A 246 -32.31 -9.83 21.73
C TYR A 246 -31.53 -8.67 22.37
N HIS A 247 -30.23 -8.82 22.60
CA HIS A 247 -29.46 -7.83 23.38
C HIS A 247 -28.59 -6.93 22.50
N SER A 248 -27.76 -7.51 21.64
CA SER A 248 -26.83 -6.74 20.81
C SER A 248 -27.45 -6.18 19.53
N ARG A 249 -28.63 -6.66 19.14
CA ARG A 249 -29.28 -6.31 17.88
C ARG A 249 -29.99 -4.96 17.93
N VAL A 250 -29.63 -4.07 17.02
CA VAL A 250 -30.31 -2.77 16.83
C VAL A 250 -31.44 -2.95 15.82
N PRO A 251 -32.70 -2.57 16.13
CA PRO A 251 -33.80 -2.66 15.19
C PRO A 251 -33.61 -1.70 14.01
N LYS A 252 -34.18 -2.03 12.85
CA LYS A 252 -33.98 -1.28 11.60
C LYS A 252 -34.31 0.22 11.70
N LYS A 253 -35.23 0.61 12.58
CA LYS A 253 -35.65 2.01 12.79
C LYS A 253 -34.55 2.86 13.44
N ASP A 254 -33.77 2.23 14.32
CA ASP A 254 -32.74 2.89 15.12
C ASP A 254 -31.38 2.88 14.42
N ARG A 255 -31.18 1.98 13.44
CA ARG A 255 -30.00 1.98 12.58
C ARG A 255 -29.93 3.26 11.76
N LYS A 256 -28.85 4.01 11.89
CA LYS A 256 -28.60 5.23 11.12
C LYS A 256 -27.41 5.05 10.18
N ARG A 257 -27.16 6.06 9.33
CA ARG A 257 -26.06 6.01 8.36
C ARG A 257 -24.73 6.39 8.96
N THR A 258 -24.73 7.35 9.88
CA THR A 258 -23.53 7.92 10.50
C THR A 258 -23.57 7.79 12.01
N LEU A 259 -22.40 7.78 12.64
CA LEU A 259 -22.28 7.65 14.09
C LEU A 259 -22.89 8.86 14.81
N VAL A 260 -22.67 10.06 14.26
CA VAL A 260 -23.26 11.30 14.82
C VAL A 260 -24.78 11.26 14.73
N GLU A 261 -25.36 10.70 13.67
CA GLU A 261 -26.81 10.57 13.55
C GLU A 261 -27.39 9.61 14.59
N GLU A 262 -26.70 8.51 14.93
CA GLU A 262 -27.09 7.61 16.03
C GLU A 262 -27.08 8.34 17.38
N LEU A 263 -26.02 9.11 17.65
CA LEU A 263 -25.92 9.92 18.87
C LEU A 263 -27.01 10.99 18.95
N LEU A 264 -27.36 11.58 17.81
CA LEU A 264 -28.47 12.52 17.70
C LEU A 264 -29.83 11.82 17.73
N ALA A 265 -29.95 10.51 17.57
CA ALA A 265 -31.22 9.81 17.77
C ALA A 265 -31.49 9.59 19.27
N ASP A 266 -30.44 9.33 20.06
CA ASP A 266 -30.54 9.06 21.49
C ASP A 266 -31.07 10.25 22.31
N ALA A 267 -32.18 10.03 23.00
CA ALA A 267 -32.84 11.03 23.82
C ALA A 267 -32.05 11.37 25.09
N ASP A 268 -31.38 10.40 25.69
CA ASP A 268 -30.67 10.60 26.96
C ASP A 268 -29.36 11.34 26.74
N PHE A 269 -28.65 10.99 25.66
CA PHE A 269 -27.51 11.78 25.18
C PHE A 269 -27.88 13.25 24.95
N LYS A 270 -29.01 13.53 24.28
CA LYS A 270 -29.50 14.90 24.07
C LYS A 270 -29.77 15.62 25.38
N LYS A 271 -30.50 15.00 26.32
CA LYS A 271 -30.82 15.61 27.62
C LYS A 271 -29.54 15.95 28.40
N PHE A 272 -28.61 15.00 28.46
CA PHE A 272 -27.34 15.16 29.15
C PHE A 272 -26.52 16.31 28.55
N ASN A 273 -26.33 16.29 27.23
CA ASN A 273 -25.55 17.30 26.53
C ASN A 273 -26.19 18.67 26.61
N LYS A 274 -27.51 18.79 26.48
CA LYS A 274 -28.21 20.06 26.63
C LYS A 274 -27.99 20.65 28.02
N ARG A 275 -28.16 19.84 29.07
CA ARG A 275 -27.92 20.26 30.46
C ARG A 275 -26.47 20.71 30.66
N LYS A 276 -25.50 19.88 30.26
CA LYS A 276 -24.07 20.19 30.44
C LYS A 276 -23.60 21.35 29.59
N TYR A 277 -24.15 21.51 28.39
CA TYR A 277 -23.89 22.66 27.54
C TYR A 277 -24.41 23.94 28.19
N SER A 278 -25.63 23.97 28.72
CA SER A 278 -26.17 25.13 29.43
C SER A 278 -25.35 25.48 30.69
N GLU A 279 -24.93 24.48 31.46
CA GLU A 279 -24.02 24.67 32.60
C GLU A 279 -22.67 25.26 32.17
N ALA A 280 -22.08 24.74 31.09
CA ALA A 280 -20.81 25.22 30.56
C ALA A 280 -20.94 26.65 30.00
N LEU A 281 -22.03 26.95 29.30
CA LEU A 281 -22.32 28.27 28.76
C LEU A 281 -22.52 29.31 29.88
N ALA A 282 -23.23 28.94 30.95
CA ALA A 282 -23.42 29.79 32.13
C ALA A 282 -22.10 30.07 32.87
N LYS A 283 -21.17 29.12 32.85
CA LYS A 283 -19.82 29.27 33.44
C LYS A 283 -18.82 29.96 32.51
N ASN A 284 -19.14 30.10 31.23
CA ASN A 284 -18.21 30.65 30.25
C ASN A 284 -17.91 32.13 30.57
N PRO A 285 -16.63 32.49 30.82
CA PRO A 285 -16.25 33.83 31.25
C PRO A 285 -16.61 34.92 30.23
N TYR A 286 -16.60 34.57 28.94
CA TYR A 286 -16.99 35.47 27.87
C TYR A 286 -18.48 35.86 27.98
N TYR A 287 -19.37 34.88 28.12
CA TYR A 287 -20.81 35.12 28.26
C TYR A 287 -21.14 35.86 29.56
N LEU A 288 -20.45 35.53 30.66
CA LEU A 288 -20.57 36.25 31.93
C LEU A 288 -20.12 37.71 31.84
N ARG A 289 -19.08 38.01 31.05
CA ARG A 289 -18.65 39.40 30.78
C ARG A 289 -19.69 40.15 29.96
N MET A 290 -20.20 39.54 28.90
CA MET A 290 -21.20 40.16 28.02
C MET A 290 -22.54 40.40 28.74
N LYS A 291 -23.00 39.45 29.56
CA LYS A 291 -24.19 39.61 30.39
C LYS A 291 -24.07 40.81 31.33
N ARG A 292 -22.95 40.92 32.08
CA ARG A 292 -22.67 42.08 32.95
C ARG A 292 -22.63 43.41 32.19
N LYS A 293 -22.11 43.42 30.96
CA LYS A 293 -22.08 44.61 30.10
C LYS A 293 -23.49 45.05 29.70
N LYS A 294 -24.34 44.11 29.28
CA LYS A 294 -25.75 44.37 28.94
C LYS A 294 -26.54 44.89 30.14
N GLU A 295 -26.43 44.22 31.29
CA GLU A 295 -27.06 44.68 32.54
C GLU A 295 -26.64 46.11 32.89
N ARG A 296 -25.34 46.45 32.74
CA ARG A 296 -24.87 47.82 32.98
C ARG A 296 -25.45 48.84 31.99
N GLN A 297 -25.62 48.47 30.71
CA GLN A 297 -26.22 49.34 29.71
C GLN A 297 -27.72 49.57 29.97
N GLU A 298 -28.47 48.52 30.29
CA GLU A 298 -29.89 48.64 30.66
C GLU A 298 -30.09 49.50 31.90
N MET A 299 -29.26 49.32 32.92
CA MET A 299 -29.33 50.11 34.15
C MET A 299 -28.99 51.59 33.90
N LYS A 300 -28.05 51.88 32.97
CA LYS A 300 -27.78 53.25 32.52
C LYS A 300 -28.97 53.84 31.77
N LYS A 301 -29.63 53.06 30.89
CA LYS A 301 -30.83 53.49 30.16
C LYS A 301 -32.00 53.79 31.10
N LYS A 302 -32.12 53.03 32.21
CA LYS A 302 -33.16 53.23 33.24
C LYS A 302 -32.85 54.33 34.25
N GLY A 303 -31.76 55.10 34.08
CA GLY A 303 -31.40 56.21 34.99
C GLY A 303 -31.00 55.79 36.41
N LEU A 304 -30.87 54.49 36.69
CA LEU A 304 -30.59 53.98 38.04
C LEU A 304 -29.10 54.14 38.38
N ASN A 305 -28.82 54.79 39.51
CA ASN A 305 -27.47 55.18 39.93
C ASN A 305 -26.61 53.94 40.27
N PHE A 306 -25.83 53.47 39.28
CA PHE A 306 -25.07 52.22 39.31
C PHE A 306 -24.12 52.07 40.53
N LYS A 307 -23.59 53.20 41.05
CA LYS A 307 -22.68 53.20 42.22
C LYS A 307 -23.42 52.88 43.53
N GLN A 308 -24.63 53.42 43.72
CA GLN A 308 -25.40 53.27 44.95
C GLN A 308 -25.90 51.83 45.13
N GLN A 309 -26.48 51.22 44.09
CA GLN A 309 -26.93 49.82 44.15
C GLN A 309 -25.80 48.81 44.31
N ARG A 310 -24.61 49.08 43.74
CA ARG A 310 -23.45 48.20 43.90
C ARG A 310 -22.92 48.21 45.33
N ASN A 311 -22.95 49.37 45.99
CA ASN A 311 -22.59 49.50 47.40
C ASN A 311 -23.62 48.80 48.29
N GLN A 312 -24.91 48.97 48.04
CA GLN A 312 -25.98 48.27 48.76
C GLN A 312 -25.91 46.73 48.58
N LYS A 313 -25.61 46.21 47.39
CA LYS A 313 -25.38 44.76 47.19
C LYS A 313 -24.12 44.26 47.89
N LYS A 314 -23.05 45.07 47.98
CA LYS A 314 -21.82 44.71 48.70
C LYS A 314 -22.04 44.69 50.21
N THR A 315 -22.78 45.65 50.76
CA THR A 315 -23.12 45.66 52.19
C THR A 315 -24.01 44.47 52.53
N LYS A 316 -25.04 44.18 51.73
CA LYS A 316 -25.93 43.03 51.90
C LYS A 316 -25.19 41.68 51.86
N ARG A 317 -24.24 41.50 50.94
CA ARG A 317 -23.39 40.29 50.91
C ARG A 317 -22.43 40.17 52.09
N LYS A 318 -21.96 41.30 52.64
CA LYS A 318 -21.12 41.31 53.86
C LYS A 318 -21.94 40.93 55.09
N THR A 319 -23.18 41.40 55.21
CA THR A 319 -24.07 41.04 56.32
C THR A 319 -24.50 39.58 56.24
N GLU A 320 -24.87 39.07 55.05
CA GLU A 320 -25.21 37.64 54.85
C GLU A 320 -24.03 36.71 55.17
N ARG A 321 -22.79 37.11 54.84
CA ARG A 321 -21.59 36.33 55.20
C ARG A 321 -21.30 36.34 56.70
N LYS A 322 -21.57 37.44 57.40
CA LYS A 322 -21.43 37.54 58.85
C LYS A 322 -22.49 36.72 59.59
N GLN A 323 -23.71 36.63 59.05
CA GLN A 323 -24.78 35.82 59.64
C GLN A 323 -24.47 34.32 59.52
N ARG A 324 -23.99 33.87 58.35
CA ARG A 324 -23.56 32.48 58.12
C ARG A 324 -22.30 32.03 58.87
N SER A 325 -21.62 32.95 59.56
CA SER A 325 -20.44 32.63 60.38
C SER A 325 -20.76 32.63 61.88
N VAL A 326 -21.99 32.96 62.25
CA VAL A 326 -22.49 33.03 63.64
C VAL A 326 -23.48 31.89 63.92
N GLU A 327 -24.16 31.37 62.88
CA GLU A 327 -24.66 29.98 62.81
C GLU A 327 -23.53 29.01 62.50
#